data_AF-A0ABD1FCQ4-F1
#
_entry.id   AF-A0ABD1FCQ4-F1
#
_cell.length_a   1.000
_cell.length_b   1.000
_cell.length_c   1.000
_cell.angle_alpha   90.00
_cell.angle_beta   90.00
_cell.angle_gamma   90.00
#
_symmetry.space_group_name_H-M   'P 1'
#
loop_
_entity.id
_entity.type
_entity.pdbx_description
1 polymer ?
#
loop_
_entity_poly.entity_id
_entity_poly.type
_entity_poly.pdbx_seq_one_letter_code
_entity_poly.pdbx_strand_id
1 'polypeptide(L)'
;MQLLFTIFHSQIQLLQLLDKIKKFNRISNENVDEESILENLKIFGQHHLDIKSFHYEVYGATQLYSTFYSIGGLTLGISSLIAMLSYNAPKVPALFTFFVYISFLYGITAIVQEYEDTQEHLSDALYDLKWYLWDVKCQKFHLILMGQVSKELKIPIFFLLYADVEIFKRFIRLTYTAANCLVTLRQKHD
;
A
#
# COMPACT_ATOMS: atom_id res chain seq x y z
N MET A 1 13.46 -0.71 -6.69
CA MET A 1 13.97 -1.26 -5.41
C MET A 1 13.73 -0.30 -4.24
N GLN A 2 14.07 0.99 -4.36
CA GLN A 2 13.81 1.99 -3.30
C GLN A 2 12.33 2.09 -2.87
N LEU A 3 11.36 2.11 -3.79
CA LEU A 3 9.93 2.16 -3.43
C LEU A 3 9.52 1.00 -2.51
N LEU A 4 9.84 -0.24 -2.91
CA LEU A 4 9.51 -1.43 -2.14
C LEU A 4 10.16 -1.38 -0.75
N PHE A 5 11.43 -0.96 -0.67
CA PHE A 5 12.11 -0.77 0.60
C PHE A 5 11.38 0.25 1.50
N THR A 6 10.95 1.39 0.94
CA THR A 6 10.21 2.42 1.69
C THR A 6 8.87 1.89 2.22
N ILE A 7 8.12 1.13 1.41
CA ILE A 7 6.83 0.57 1.84
C ILE A 7 7.06 -0.48 2.93
N PHE A 8 8.00 -1.42 2.73
CA PHE A 8 8.35 -2.42 3.76
C PHE A 8 8.84 -1.77 5.05
N HIS A 9 9.68 -0.75 4.97
CA HIS A 9 10.17 -0.05 6.15
C HIS A 9 9.03 0.63 6.92
N SER A 10 8.15 1.33 6.21
CA SER A 10 6.98 1.98 6.80
C SER A 10 6.02 0.96 7.42
N GLN A 11 5.82 -0.19 6.76
CA GLN A 11 4.99 -1.28 7.26
C GLN A 11 5.57 -1.88 8.55
N ILE A 12 6.87 -2.12 8.61
CA ILE A 12 7.54 -2.62 9.83
C ILE A 12 7.35 -1.62 10.98
N GLN A 13 7.50 -0.33 10.73
CA GLN A 13 7.29 0.70 11.76
C GLN A 13 5.83 0.74 12.24
N LEU A 14 4.85 0.61 11.33
CA LEU A 14 3.43 0.49 11.68
C LEU A 14 3.16 -0.75 12.54
N LEU A 15 3.73 -1.91 12.18
CA LEU A 15 3.61 -3.14 12.98
C LEU A 15 4.22 -2.99 14.38
N GLN A 16 5.36 -2.32 14.50
CA GLN A 16 5.96 -2.02 15.81
C GLN A 16 5.09 -1.09 16.64
N LEU A 17 4.47 -0.09 16.02
CA LEU A 17 3.54 0.81 16.70
C LEU A 17 2.27 0.06 17.15
N LEU A 18 1.72 -0.80 16.28
CA LEU A 18 0.58 -1.65 16.59
C LEU A 18 0.86 -2.57 17.79
N ASP A 19 2.03 -3.22 17.82
CA ASP A 19 2.42 -4.08 18.94
C ASP A 19 2.56 -3.28 20.25
N LYS A 20 3.15 -2.08 20.18
CA LYS A 20 3.23 -1.16 21.34
C LYS A 20 1.84 -0.79 21.87
N ILE A 21 0.89 -0.46 21.00
CA ILE A 21 -0.48 -0.11 21.40
C ILE A 21 -1.20 -1.31 22.01
N LYS A 22 -1.09 -2.50 21.41
CA LYS A 22 -1.68 -3.74 21.97
C LYS A 22 -1.08 -4.08 23.34
N LYS A 23 0.23 -3.93 23.51
CA LYS A 23 0.91 -4.11 24.80
C LYS A 23 0.42 -3.09 25.83
N PHE A 24 0.29 -1.83 25.43
CA PHE A 24 -0.26 -0.78 26.29
C PHE A 24 -1.71 -1.07 26.69
N ASN A 25 -2.56 -1.55 25.78
CA ASN A 25 -3.94 -1.93 26.11
C ASN A 25 -4.00 -3.02 27.19
N ARG A 26 -3.08 -4.01 27.13
CA ARG A 26 -2.97 -5.04 28.16
C ARG A 26 -2.57 -4.47 29.52
N ILE A 27 -1.56 -3.59 29.56
CA ILE A 27 -1.03 -2.99 30.79
C ILE A 27 -2.02 -1.96 31.37
N SER A 28 -2.66 -1.14 30.54
CA SER A 28 -3.62 -0.11 30.95
C SER A 28 -4.85 -0.68 31.66
N ASN A 29 -5.14 -1.99 31.51
CA ASN A 29 -6.18 -2.66 32.27
C ASN A 29 -5.80 -2.90 33.75
N GLU A 30 -4.52 -2.70 34.11
CA GLU A 30 -3.98 -2.89 35.45
C GLU A 30 -3.63 -1.52 36.07
N ASN A 31 -4.65 -0.75 36.49
CA ASN A 31 -4.54 0.50 37.27
C ASN A 31 -3.27 1.34 37.02
N VAL A 32 -3.11 1.85 35.80
CA VAL A 32 -1.98 2.68 35.39
C VAL A 32 -2.23 4.14 35.72
N ASP A 33 -1.18 4.84 36.16
CA ASP A 33 -1.19 6.27 36.46
C ASP A 33 -1.47 7.12 35.20
N GLU A 34 -2.23 8.21 35.37
CA GLU A 34 -2.71 9.07 34.28
C GLU A 34 -1.57 9.75 33.53
N GLU A 35 -0.51 10.13 34.24
CA GLU A 35 0.67 10.76 33.65
C GLU A 35 1.37 9.80 32.68
N SER A 36 1.42 8.51 33.03
CA SER A 36 1.96 7.45 32.17
C SER A 36 1.10 7.22 30.92
N ILE A 37 -0.24 7.29 31.05
CA ILE A 37 -1.15 7.16 29.89
C ILE A 37 -0.89 8.29 28.90
N LEU A 38 -0.80 9.53 29.38
CA LEU A 38 -0.56 10.70 28.52
C LEU A 38 0.82 10.63 27.85
N GLU A 39 1.85 10.20 28.56
CA GLU A 39 3.19 10.02 28.01
C GLU A 39 3.21 8.96 26.90
N ASN A 40 2.58 7.81 27.11
CA ASN A 40 2.46 6.76 26.10
C ASN A 40 1.70 7.25 24.85
N LEU A 41 0.60 7.98 25.04
CA LEU A 41 -0.14 8.58 23.92
C LEU A 41 0.72 9.55 23.11
N LYS A 42 1.53 10.39 23.77
CA LYS A 42 2.48 11.28 23.08
C LYS A 42 3.52 10.49 22.30
N ILE A 43 4.06 9.40 22.87
CA ILE A 43 4.99 8.51 22.18
C ILE A 43 4.34 7.89 20.94
N PHE A 44 3.09 7.44 21.02
CA PHE A 44 2.36 6.91 19.87
C PHE A 44 2.14 7.97 18.80
N GLY A 45 1.74 9.18 19.19
CA GLY A 45 1.57 10.30 18.28
C GLY A 45 2.85 10.69 17.57
N GLN A 46 3.96 10.79 18.31
CA GLN A 46 5.27 11.10 17.73
C GLN A 46 5.70 10.02 16.74
N HIS A 47 5.62 8.74 17.13
CA HIS A 47 6.01 7.64 16.27
C HIS A 47 5.14 7.58 15.00
N HIS A 48 3.84 7.85 15.09
CA HIS A 48 2.96 7.94 13.92
C HIS A 48 3.33 9.13 13.01
N LEU A 49 3.68 10.28 13.59
CA LEU A 49 4.17 11.44 12.82
C LEU A 49 5.48 11.14 12.09
N ASP A 50 6.40 10.42 12.73
CA ASP A 50 7.68 10.03 12.13
C ASP A 50 7.48 9.06 10.96
N ILE A 51 6.55 8.11 11.09
CA ILE A 51 6.15 7.22 9.98
C ILE A 51 5.57 8.04 8.83
N LYS A 52 4.70 9.01 9.16
CA LYS A 52 4.02 9.85 8.18
C LYS A 52 4.98 10.79 7.45
N SER A 53 5.93 11.41 8.16
CA SER A 53 6.95 12.26 7.55
C SER A 53 7.86 11.45 6.63
N PHE A 54 8.34 10.29 7.10
CA PHE A 54 9.13 9.38 6.28
C PHE A 54 8.38 8.94 5.02
N HIS A 55 7.11 8.57 5.16
CA HIS A 55 6.25 8.21 4.04
C HIS A 55 6.16 9.37 3.03
N TYR A 56 5.77 10.58 3.45
CA TYR A 56 5.60 11.69 2.50
C TYR A 56 6.90 12.19 1.89
N GLU A 57 7.99 12.27 2.65
CA GLU A 57 9.29 12.76 2.15
C GLU A 57 9.90 11.78 1.15
N VAL A 58 9.99 10.51 1.51
CA VAL A 58 10.62 9.50 0.67
C VAL A 58 9.72 9.11 -0.49
N TYR A 59 8.41 9.00 -0.27
CA TYR A 59 7.47 8.73 -1.36
C TYR A 59 7.40 9.92 -2.33
N GLY A 60 7.25 11.14 -1.83
CA GLY A 60 7.21 12.34 -2.67
C GLY A 60 8.46 12.48 -3.55
N ALA A 61 9.64 12.17 -3.01
CA ALA A 61 10.89 12.20 -3.76
C ALA A 61 11.01 11.08 -4.81
N THR A 62 10.40 9.91 -4.57
CA THR A 62 10.54 8.72 -5.44
C THR A 62 9.34 8.46 -6.35
N GLN A 63 8.24 9.21 -6.17
CA GLN A 63 6.98 9.01 -6.87
C GLN A 63 7.16 9.05 -8.39
N LEU A 64 7.73 10.12 -8.93
CA LEU A 64 7.97 10.28 -10.38
C LEU A 64 8.76 9.11 -10.97
N TYR A 65 9.84 8.69 -10.31
CA TYR A 65 10.67 7.58 -10.78
C TYR A 65 9.89 6.26 -10.77
N SER A 66 9.14 5.99 -9.70
CA SER A 66 8.32 4.78 -9.58
C SER A 66 7.20 4.73 -10.63
N THR A 67 6.61 5.89 -10.93
CA THR A 67 5.59 6.06 -11.95
C THR A 67 6.14 5.79 -13.34
N PHE A 68 7.28 6.39 -13.71
CA PHE A 68 7.90 6.15 -15.02
C PHE A 68 8.31 4.68 -15.20
N TYR A 69 8.84 4.06 -14.15
CA TYR A 69 9.19 2.64 -14.18
C TYR A 69 7.96 1.75 -14.40
N SER A 70 6.85 2.06 -13.71
CA SER A 70 5.60 1.32 -13.84
C SER A 70 4.98 1.50 -15.22
N ILE A 71 4.90 2.72 -15.75
CA ILE A 71 4.37 3.00 -17.09
C ILE A 71 5.24 2.35 -18.17
N GLY A 72 6.57 2.48 -18.06
CA GLY A 72 7.51 1.88 -19.01
C GLY A 72 7.37 0.36 -19.05
N GLY A 73 7.28 -0.27 -17.88
CA GLY A 73 7.07 -1.70 -17.79
C GLY A 73 5.70 -2.16 -18.31
N LEU A 74 4.62 -1.43 -18.05
CA LEU A 74 3.27 -1.71 -18.58
C LEU A 74 3.30 -1.66 -20.11
N THR A 75 3.95 -0.63 -20.66
CA THR A 75 4.10 -0.44 -22.10
C THR A 75 4.87 -1.61 -22.71
N LEU A 76 5.97 -2.05 -22.08
CA LEU A 76 6.74 -3.21 -22.54
C LEU A 76 5.94 -4.51 -22.47
N GLY A 77 5.17 -4.75 -21.40
CA GLY A 77 4.32 -5.94 -21.25
C GLY A 77 3.17 -5.98 -22.26
N ILE A 78 2.55 -4.84 -22.57
CA ILE A 78 1.52 -4.76 -23.63
C ILE A 78 2.16 -4.95 -25.00
N SER A 79 3.32 -4.33 -25.23
CA SER A 79 4.06 -4.45 -26.50
C SER A 79 4.48 -5.90 -26.76
N SER A 80 4.87 -6.65 -25.72
CA SER A 80 5.21 -8.07 -25.86
C SER A 80 4.00 -8.93 -26.22
N LEU A 81 2.81 -8.64 -25.66
CA LEU A 81 1.56 -9.29 -26.07
C LEU A 81 1.19 -8.99 -27.53
N ILE A 82 1.36 -7.75 -27.98
CA ILE A 82 1.13 -7.38 -29.38
C ILE A 82 2.14 -8.11 -30.28
N ALA A 83 3.39 -8.20 -29.87
CA ALA A 83 4.42 -8.93 -30.61
C ALA A 83 4.07 -10.41 -30.79
N MET A 84 3.41 -11.07 -29.82
CA MET A 84 2.96 -12.46 -29.96
C MET A 84 1.98 -12.70 -31.11
N LEU A 85 1.30 -11.66 -31.59
CA LEU A 85 0.38 -11.74 -32.73
C LEU A 85 1.11 -11.78 -34.07
N SER A 86 2.36 -11.29 -34.12
CA SER A 86 3.18 -11.31 -35.32
C SER A 86 3.59 -12.74 -35.68
N TYR A 87 3.57 -13.04 -36.99
CA TYR A 87 3.83 -14.37 -37.53
C TYR A 87 5.26 -14.86 -37.25
N ASN A 88 6.23 -13.93 -37.18
CA ASN A 88 7.65 -14.23 -37.04
C ASN A 88 8.22 -13.92 -35.64
N ALA A 89 7.38 -13.56 -34.67
CA ALA A 89 7.86 -13.17 -33.35
C ALA A 89 8.21 -14.39 -32.47
N PRO A 90 9.28 -14.29 -31.67
CA PRO A 90 9.61 -15.32 -30.69
C PRO A 90 8.57 -15.29 -29.55
N LYS A 91 7.57 -16.19 -29.63
CA LYS A 91 6.41 -16.24 -28.72
C LYS A 91 6.80 -16.54 -27.27
N VAL A 92 7.80 -17.38 -27.05
CA VAL A 92 8.23 -17.81 -25.70
C VAL A 92 8.87 -16.66 -24.90
N PRO A 93 9.86 -15.90 -25.42
CA PRO A 93 10.36 -14.71 -24.75
C PRO A 93 9.28 -13.66 -24.46
N ALA A 94 8.35 -13.43 -25.39
CA ALA A 94 7.29 -12.46 -25.22
C ALA A 94 6.31 -12.81 -24.08
N LEU A 95 5.94 -14.10 -23.97
CA LEU A 95 5.17 -14.63 -22.83
C LEU A 95 5.95 -14.48 -21.52
N PHE A 96 7.23 -14.85 -21.52
CA PHE A 96 8.06 -14.75 -20.33
C PHE A 96 8.16 -13.31 -19.81
N THR A 97 8.45 -12.34 -20.69
CA THR A 97 8.48 -10.91 -20.34
C THR A 97 7.15 -10.44 -19.76
N PHE A 98 6.04 -10.86 -20.36
CA PHE A 98 4.70 -10.53 -19.86
C PHE A 98 4.43 -11.09 -18.46
N PHE A 99 4.76 -12.36 -18.21
CA PHE A 99 4.57 -12.99 -16.90
C PHE A 99 5.46 -12.39 -15.81
N VAL A 100 6.70 -12.05 -16.13
CA VAL A 100 7.60 -11.34 -15.21
C VAL A 100 7.00 -9.99 -14.84
N TYR A 101 6.45 -9.26 -15.82
CA TYR A 101 5.87 -7.96 -15.58
C TYR A 101 4.58 -8.02 -14.74
N ILE A 102 3.68 -8.97 -15.04
CA ILE A 102 2.47 -9.19 -14.24
C ILE A 102 2.80 -9.58 -12.81
N SER A 103 3.75 -10.49 -12.61
CA SER A 103 4.18 -10.91 -11.28
C SER A 103 4.74 -9.73 -10.48
N PHE A 104 5.50 -8.86 -11.13
CA PHE A 104 6.02 -7.63 -10.52
C PHE A 104 4.90 -6.66 -10.12
N LEU A 105 3.94 -6.42 -11.02
CA LEU A 105 2.80 -5.55 -10.76
C LEU A 105 1.94 -6.08 -9.59
N TYR A 106 1.68 -7.40 -9.57
CA TYR A 106 1.00 -8.06 -8.48
C TYR A 106 1.73 -7.86 -7.15
N GLY A 107 3.04 -8.10 -7.11
CA GLY A 107 3.86 -7.95 -5.91
C GLY A 107 3.78 -6.53 -5.33
N ILE A 108 3.83 -5.49 -6.17
CA ILE A 108 3.65 -4.11 -5.72
C ILE A 108 2.26 -3.92 -5.11
N THR A 109 1.20 -4.33 -5.82
CA THR A 109 -0.18 -4.12 -5.35
C THR A 109 -0.49 -4.89 -4.07
N ALA A 110 0.07 -6.09 -3.91
CA ALA A 110 -0.10 -6.89 -2.70
C ALA A 110 0.57 -6.24 -1.48
N ILE A 111 1.79 -5.71 -1.65
CA ILE A 111 2.51 -5.01 -0.57
C ILE A 111 1.79 -3.72 -0.18
N VAL A 112 1.23 -2.99 -1.16
CA VAL A 112 0.42 -1.80 -0.84
C VAL A 112 -0.82 -2.17 -0.07
N GLN A 113 -1.54 -3.21 -0.49
CA GLN A 113 -2.72 -3.68 0.24
C GLN A 113 -2.37 -4.05 1.69
N GLU A 114 -1.29 -4.80 1.89
CA GLU A 114 -0.86 -5.21 3.23
C GLU A 114 -0.49 -4.01 4.11
N TYR A 115 0.07 -2.95 3.51
CA TYR A 115 0.33 -1.69 4.19
C TYR A 115 -0.96 -0.97 4.61
N GLU A 116 -1.95 -0.89 3.71
CA GLU A 116 -3.26 -0.30 4.02
C GLU A 116 -4.01 -1.10 5.09
N ASP A 117 -4.03 -2.43 5.00
CA ASP A 117 -4.63 -3.33 5.99
C ASP A 117 -3.96 -3.16 7.37
N THR A 118 -2.63 -2.99 7.40
CA THR A 118 -1.89 -2.74 8.66
C THR A 118 -2.28 -1.40 9.28
N GLN A 119 -2.51 -0.37 8.46
CA GLN A 119 -2.96 0.92 8.93
C GLN A 119 -4.40 0.86 9.48
N GLU A 120 -5.30 0.12 8.84
CA GLU A 120 -6.65 -0.12 9.34
C GLU A 120 -6.60 -0.79 10.72
N HIS A 121 -5.81 -1.86 10.85
CA HIS A 121 -5.61 -2.54 12.14
C HIS A 121 -5.01 -1.64 13.23
N LEU A 122 -4.18 -0.65 12.86
CA LEU A 122 -3.68 0.35 13.79
C LEU A 122 -4.79 1.27 14.29
N SER A 123 -5.68 1.69 13.39
CA SER A 123 -6.86 2.49 13.74
C SER A 123 -7.78 1.70 14.68
N ASP A 124 -8.05 0.44 14.36
CA ASP A 124 -8.88 -0.45 15.19
C ASP A 124 -8.26 -0.65 16.59
N ALA A 125 -6.95 -0.92 16.65
CA ALA A 125 -6.26 -1.13 17.92
C ALA A 125 -6.25 0.13 18.81
N LEU A 126 -6.23 1.32 18.21
CA LEU A 126 -6.42 2.57 18.96
C LEU A 126 -7.85 2.70 19.46
N TYR A 127 -8.84 2.39 18.62
CA TYR A 127 -10.25 2.44 18.98
C TYR A 127 -10.58 1.51 20.16
N ASP A 128 -9.98 0.32 20.19
CA ASP A 128 -10.14 -0.71 21.22
C ASP A 128 -9.52 -0.36 22.58
N LEU A 129 -8.83 0.77 22.70
CA LEU A 129 -8.36 1.27 23.99
C LEU A 129 -9.58 1.69 24.83
N LYS A 130 -9.52 1.49 26.15
CA LYS A 130 -10.56 1.96 27.08
C LYS A 130 -10.46 3.47 27.33
N TRP A 131 -10.38 4.26 26.26
CA TRP A 131 -10.10 5.69 26.30
C TRP A 131 -11.16 6.49 27.07
N TYR A 132 -12.39 5.99 27.08
CA TYR A 132 -13.52 6.57 27.81
C TYR A 132 -13.37 6.52 29.35
N LEU A 133 -12.41 5.75 29.87
CA LEU A 133 -12.10 5.70 31.30
C LEU A 133 -11.00 6.69 31.72
N TRP A 134 -10.32 7.34 30.77
CA TRP A 134 -9.21 8.24 31.06
C TRP A 134 -9.69 9.66 31.37
N ASP A 135 -8.82 10.49 31.93
CA ASP A 135 -9.09 11.92 32.11
C ASP A 135 -9.37 12.62 30.77
N VAL A 136 -10.14 13.71 30.84
CA VAL A 136 -10.58 14.54 29.72
C VAL A 136 -9.41 14.97 28.84
N LYS A 137 -8.24 15.24 29.44
CA LYS A 137 -7.04 15.63 28.68
C LYS A 137 -6.51 14.50 27.80
N CYS A 138 -6.46 13.28 28.34
CA CYS A 138 -6.06 12.08 27.61
C CYS A 138 -7.06 11.71 26.52
N GLN A 139 -8.37 11.82 26.82
CA GLN A 139 -9.44 11.61 25.84
C GLN A 139 -9.31 12.55 24.63
N LYS A 140 -9.09 13.85 24.87
CA LYS A 140 -8.90 14.84 23.79
C LYS A 140 -7.71 14.49 22.92
N PHE A 141 -6.57 14.13 23.52
CA PHE A 141 -5.38 13.76 22.77
C PHE A 141 -5.59 12.48 21.95
N HIS A 142 -6.23 11.48 22.55
CA HIS A 142 -6.59 10.24 21.88
C HIS A 142 -7.50 10.47 20.66
N LEU A 143 -8.53 11.31 20.79
CA LEU A 143 -9.41 11.65 19.67
C LEU A 143 -8.66 12.35 18.53
N ILE A 144 -7.71 13.24 18.85
CA ILE A 144 -6.83 13.87 17.84
C ILE A 144 -5.98 12.79 17.14
N LEU A 145 -5.38 11.88 17.90
CA LEU A 145 -4.56 10.80 17.37
C LEU A 145 -5.36 9.90 16.44
N MET A 146 -6.54 9.43 16.87
CA MET A 146 -7.47 8.67 16.04
C MET A 146 -7.84 9.41 14.75
N GLY A 147 -8.14 10.70 14.83
CA GLY A 147 -8.45 11.52 13.66
C GLY A 147 -7.29 11.69 12.68
N GLN A 148 -6.04 11.47 13.10
CA GLN A 148 -4.89 11.48 12.21
C GLN A 148 -4.57 10.10 11.64
N VAL A 149 -4.71 9.04 12.45
CA VAL A 149 -4.42 7.66 12.04
C VAL A 149 -5.47 7.11 11.07
N SER A 150 -6.73 7.50 11.25
CA SER A 150 -7.84 7.15 10.34
C SER A 150 -7.74 7.75 8.94
N LYS A 151 -6.82 8.68 8.70
CA LYS A 151 -6.58 9.21 7.35
C LYS A 151 -5.71 8.22 6.57
N GLU A 152 -6.33 7.54 5.61
CA GLU A 152 -5.69 6.57 4.71
C GLU A 152 -4.39 7.16 4.09
N LEU A 153 -3.26 6.50 4.33
CA LEU A 153 -1.99 6.79 3.67
C LEU A 153 -1.96 6.05 2.33
N LYS A 154 -2.65 6.63 1.34
CA LYS A 154 -2.68 6.04 0.01
C LYS A 154 -1.35 6.18 -0.69
N ILE A 155 -1.01 5.18 -1.50
CA ILE A 155 0.21 5.13 -2.32
C ILE A 155 -0.15 5.50 -3.77
N PRO A 156 0.03 6.76 -4.23
CA PRO A 156 -0.35 7.17 -5.57
C PRO A 156 0.67 6.75 -6.66
N ILE A 157 0.33 5.71 -7.44
CA ILE A 157 1.10 5.25 -8.62
C ILE A 157 1.17 6.31 -9.72
N PHE A 158 0.14 7.14 -9.87
CA PHE A 158 0.04 8.24 -10.83
C PHE A 158 -0.82 9.35 -10.22
N PHE A 159 -0.71 10.59 -10.70
CA PHE A 159 -1.44 11.79 -10.24
C PHE A 159 -2.96 11.59 -9.94
N LEU A 160 -3.58 10.53 -10.47
CA LEU A 160 -5.00 10.16 -10.31
C LEU A 160 -5.26 8.68 -9.95
N LEU A 161 -4.22 7.83 -9.82
CA LEU A 161 -4.37 6.39 -9.59
C LEU A 161 -3.58 5.94 -8.35
N TYR A 162 -4.26 5.23 -7.46
CA TYR A 162 -3.66 4.64 -6.26
C TYR A 162 -3.25 3.19 -6.54
N ALA A 163 -2.24 2.68 -5.85
CA ALA A 163 -1.90 1.27 -5.91
C ALA A 163 -2.95 0.47 -5.17
N ASP A 164 -3.76 -0.31 -5.89
CA ASP A 164 -4.75 -1.19 -5.28
C ASP A 164 -4.81 -2.49 -6.12
N VAL A 165 -5.02 -3.61 -5.44
CA VAL A 165 -5.33 -4.91 -6.04
C VAL A 165 -6.50 -4.81 -7.03
N GLU A 166 -7.46 -3.92 -6.80
CA GLU A 166 -8.56 -3.69 -7.73
C GLU A 166 -8.09 -3.14 -9.08
N ILE A 167 -7.07 -2.29 -9.10
CA ILE A 167 -6.45 -1.78 -10.34
C ILE A 167 -5.70 -2.91 -11.06
N PHE A 168 -5.05 -3.79 -10.32
CA PHE A 168 -4.43 -4.99 -10.89
C PHE A 168 -5.47 -5.92 -11.55
N LYS A 169 -6.59 -6.20 -10.89
CA LYS A 169 -7.70 -7.01 -11.45
C LYS A 169 -8.26 -6.38 -12.73
N ARG A 170 -8.46 -5.06 -12.73
CA ARG A 170 -8.91 -4.32 -13.93
C ARG A 170 -7.90 -4.44 -15.06
N PHE A 171 -6.60 -4.33 -14.76
CA PHE A 171 -5.55 -4.48 -15.74
C PHE A 171 -5.52 -5.89 -16.37
N ILE A 172 -5.60 -6.95 -15.57
CA ILE A 172 -5.70 -8.33 -16.10
C ILE A 172 -6.92 -8.48 -17.01
N ARG A 173 -8.09 -8.01 -16.57
CA ARG A 173 -9.32 -8.11 -17.38
C ARG A 173 -9.19 -7.38 -18.71
N LEU A 174 -8.62 -6.17 -18.70
CA LEU A 174 -8.42 -5.38 -19.91
C LEU A 174 -7.45 -6.09 -20.87
N THR A 175 -6.38 -6.66 -20.32
CA THR A 175 -5.38 -7.41 -21.08
C THR A 175 -5.95 -8.69 -21.70
N TYR A 176 -6.74 -9.44 -20.94
CA TYR A 176 -7.47 -10.62 -21.41
C TYR A 176 -8.47 -10.26 -22.52
N THR A 177 -9.23 -9.18 -22.33
CA THR A 177 -10.21 -8.69 -23.31
C THR A 177 -9.52 -8.24 -24.60
N ALA A 178 -8.41 -7.51 -24.49
CA ALA A 178 -7.59 -7.10 -25.63
C ALA A 178 -7.05 -8.32 -26.39
N ALA A 179 -6.50 -9.31 -25.68
CA ALA A 179 -6.01 -10.53 -26.30
C ALA A 179 -7.11 -11.29 -27.06
N ASN A 180 -8.29 -11.47 -26.46
CA ASN A 180 -9.43 -12.11 -27.11
C ASN A 180 -9.92 -11.34 -28.35
N CYS A 181 -9.98 -10.00 -28.27
CA CYS A 181 -10.35 -9.16 -29.41
C CYS A 181 -9.35 -9.34 -30.56
N LEU A 182 -8.05 -9.35 -30.25
CA LEU A 182 -6.98 -9.52 -31.23
C LEU A 182 -6.99 -10.91 -31.88
N VAL A 183 -7.28 -11.97 -31.12
CA VAL A 183 -7.47 -13.33 -31.66
C VAL A 183 -8.68 -13.38 -32.60
N THR A 184 -9.80 -12.76 -32.21
CA THR A 184 -11.03 -12.72 -33.01
C THR A 184 -10.84 -11.95 -34.32
N LEU A 185 -10.09 -10.83 -34.29
CA LEU A 185 -9.76 -10.05 -35.48
C LEU A 185 -8.88 -10.84 -36.45
N ARG A 186 -7.92 -11.62 -35.94
CA ARG A 186 -7.09 -12.50 -36.76
C ARG A 186 -7.91 -13.59 -37.46
N GLN A 187 -8.81 -14.25 -36.73
CA GLN A 187 -9.68 -15.29 -37.29
C GLN A 187 -10.64 -14.79 -38.39
N LYS A 188 -10.89 -13.47 -38.48
CA LYS A 188 -11.69 -12.88 -39.56
C LYS A 188 -10.89 -12.52 -40.81
N HIS A 189 -9.56 -12.48 -40.70
CA HIS A 189 -8.66 -12.08 -41.79
C HIS A 189 -7.86 -13.24 -42.40
N ASP A 190 -7.85 -14.41 -41.74
CA ASP A 190 -7.40 -15.70 -42.26
C ASP A 190 -8.59 -16.48 -42.87
#